data_AF-A0A1G0NZI5-F1
#
_entry.id   AF-A0A1G0NZI5-F1
#
_cell.length_a   1.000
_cell.length_b   1.000
_cell.length_c   1.000
_cell.angle_alpha   90.00
_cell.angle_beta   90.00
_cell.angle_gamma   90.00
#
_symmetry.space_group_name_H-M   'P 1'
#
loop_
_entity.id
_entity.type
_entity.pdbx_description
1 polymer ?
#
loop_
_entity_poly.entity_id
_entity_poly.type
_entity_poly.pdbx_seq_one_letter_code
_entity_poly.pdbx_strand_id
1 'polypeptide(L)'
;MKKAIGFCLMLLLVGGSLANAQKNTSRQAFVLNLDYAKFRLNDSSSYLEIYYGFYPSLVTYSNRGGVLTGILKLSTIIRESATGVIRVNTNSTVLIPPPDTGRSAGSVMISQSGYPLPFGNYQLDVKVADSLAPARGDSISLPIVISGYGEKVSISDIELCSNIKNSTRKEDLYFKNSLEVIPNPTLVFGVASHPVMFNYAELYNLDVEQTYTVKTQVVAGDGKIVKESLKAKKFGVKHAVDAGITNVASIPSGKFRFRLILSDERGNLASQTEKTFYIYNPHIPSGLTAATASLKATELAGMSAEEMGDEFKRAQYLATDQEKNTFSQITSPDGRREFLGQFWSEVEAGRYGKPPMLRSVYLQRVLSANQRFRAMGREGWSTDRGRVLMIYAEPDEVERFPSSQNNKPYEIWHFYSIENGVQFYFVDRSGFGDYMLVHSTKRGEIQDAEWQRYLQ
;
A
#
# COMPACT_ATOMS: atom_id res chain seq x y z
N MET A 1 -28.45 -78.33 -14.72
CA MET A 1 -29.62 -77.72 -14.03
C MET A 1 -29.28 -77.54 -12.56
N LYS A 2 -29.37 -76.29 -12.05
CA LYS A 2 -29.56 -75.92 -10.61
C LYS A 2 -28.34 -76.21 -9.69
N LYS A 3 -27.89 -75.35 -8.76
CA LYS A 3 -28.46 -74.18 -8.08
C LYS A 3 -27.30 -73.37 -7.46
N ALA A 4 -27.53 -72.07 -7.31
CA ALA A 4 -26.68 -71.11 -6.61
C ALA A 4 -26.69 -71.28 -5.09
N ILE A 5 -25.58 -70.92 -4.43
CA ILE A 5 -25.51 -70.46 -3.04
C ILE A 5 -24.70 -69.16 -3.06
N GLY A 6 -25.33 -68.08 -2.60
CA GLY A 6 -24.74 -66.75 -2.54
C GLY A 6 -23.89 -66.53 -1.29
N PHE A 7 -22.97 -65.57 -1.38
CA PHE A 7 -22.32 -64.95 -0.24
C PHE A 7 -22.45 -63.44 -0.40
N CYS A 8 -23.09 -62.80 0.58
CA CYS A 8 -23.19 -61.34 0.70
C CYS A 8 -21.79 -60.76 0.93
N LEU A 9 -21.30 -59.95 -0.01
CA LEU A 9 -20.17 -59.06 0.23
C LEU A 9 -20.73 -57.69 0.66
N MET A 10 -20.57 -57.38 1.93
CA MET A 10 -20.89 -56.07 2.50
C MET A 10 -19.82 -55.07 2.01
N LEU A 11 -20.17 -54.20 1.07
CA LEU A 11 -19.30 -53.11 0.63
C LEU A 11 -19.29 -52.02 1.72
N LEU A 12 -18.24 -52.04 2.55
CA LEU A 12 -17.87 -50.92 3.41
C LEU A 12 -17.37 -49.78 2.51
N LEU A 13 -18.29 -48.88 2.14
CA LEU A 13 -17.96 -47.55 1.63
C LEU A 13 -17.29 -46.77 2.78
N VAL A 14 -15.95 -46.78 2.79
CA VAL A 14 -15.17 -45.81 3.55
C VAL A 14 -15.39 -44.46 2.87
N GLY A 15 -16.42 -43.75 3.34
CA GLY A 15 -16.60 -42.33 3.05
C GLY A 15 -15.45 -41.56 3.68
N GLY A 16 -14.36 -41.40 2.93
CA GLY A 16 -13.35 -40.41 3.25
C GLY A 16 -14.02 -39.05 3.18
N SER A 17 -14.27 -38.45 4.34
CA SER A 17 -14.63 -37.04 4.45
C SER A 17 -13.55 -36.23 3.73
N LEU A 18 -13.86 -35.68 2.56
CA LEU A 18 -13.15 -34.54 2.02
C LEU A 18 -13.32 -33.43 3.05
N ALA A 19 -12.39 -33.33 3.99
CA ALA A 19 -12.30 -32.20 4.89
C ALA A 19 -12.16 -30.97 3.98
N ASN A 20 -13.23 -30.19 3.86
CA ASN A 20 -13.18 -28.89 3.23
C ASN A 20 -12.09 -28.11 3.96
N ALA A 21 -10.94 -27.93 3.30
CA ALA A 21 -9.85 -27.13 3.86
C ALA A 21 -10.43 -25.75 4.16
N GLN A 22 -10.50 -25.40 5.45
CA GLN A 22 -11.06 -24.14 5.90
C GLN A 22 -10.24 -23.00 5.27
N LYS A 23 -10.87 -22.24 4.37
CA LYS A 23 -10.25 -21.12 3.67
C LYS A 23 -10.47 -19.87 4.50
N ASN A 24 -9.38 -19.22 4.91
CA ASN A 24 -9.44 -17.93 5.58
C ASN A 24 -9.10 -16.84 4.57
N THR A 25 -10.12 -16.14 4.07
CA THR A 25 -10.01 -15.05 3.11
C THR A 25 -10.19 -13.71 3.81
N SER A 26 -9.27 -12.78 3.60
CA SER A 26 -9.39 -11.42 4.11
C SER A 26 -10.49 -10.64 3.36
N ARG A 27 -11.22 -9.79 4.08
CA ARG A 27 -12.27 -8.90 3.52
C ARG A 27 -11.69 -7.61 2.91
N GLN A 28 -10.41 -7.32 3.14
CA GLN A 28 -9.74 -6.13 2.61
C GLN A 28 -9.21 -6.37 1.18
N ALA A 29 -9.12 -5.29 0.40
CA ALA A 29 -8.59 -5.32 -0.96
C ALA A 29 -7.13 -5.80 -0.96
N PHE A 30 -6.76 -6.58 -1.98
CA PHE A 30 -5.37 -6.97 -2.19
C PHE A 30 -4.55 -5.77 -2.64
N VAL A 31 -3.32 -5.63 -2.14
CA VAL A 31 -2.41 -4.54 -2.50
C VAL A 31 -1.06 -5.10 -2.91
N LEU A 32 -0.59 -4.73 -4.11
CA LEU A 32 0.78 -4.95 -4.57
C LEU A 32 1.59 -3.67 -4.36
N ASN A 33 2.66 -3.75 -3.57
CA ASN A 33 3.68 -2.70 -3.56
C ASN A 33 4.82 -3.06 -4.50
N LEU A 34 5.32 -2.10 -5.25
CA LEU A 34 6.42 -2.29 -6.20
C LEU A 34 7.37 -1.10 -6.17
N ASP A 35 8.66 -1.41 -6.04
CA ASP A 35 9.76 -0.50 -6.35
C ASP A 35 10.75 -1.23 -7.26
N TYR A 36 11.68 -0.51 -7.88
CA TYR A 36 12.76 -1.10 -8.66
C TYR A 36 14.04 -0.27 -8.59
N ALA A 37 15.16 -0.90 -8.93
CA ALA A 37 16.44 -0.23 -9.16
C ALA A 37 17.14 -0.84 -10.38
N LYS A 38 17.94 -0.02 -11.05
CA LYS A 38 18.78 -0.41 -12.18
C LYS A 38 20.25 -0.38 -11.77
N PHE A 39 20.99 -1.41 -12.16
CA PHE A 39 22.42 -1.57 -11.93
C PHE A 39 23.15 -1.88 -13.23
N ARG A 40 24.44 -1.55 -13.30
CA ARG A 40 25.28 -1.86 -14.46
C ARG A 40 25.41 -3.37 -14.62
N LEU A 41 25.26 -3.86 -15.85
CA LEU A 41 25.58 -5.25 -16.20
C LEU A 41 26.76 -5.31 -17.17
N ASN A 42 26.65 -4.65 -18.33
CA ASN A 42 27.71 -4.52 -19.32
C ASN A 42 27.47 -3.28 -20.21
N ASP A 43 28.20 -3.16 -21.31
CA ASP A 43 28.17 -1.96 -22.15
C ASP A 43 27.00 -1.91 -23.16
N SER A 44 26.11 -2.90 -23.13
CA SER A 44 24.92 -2.97 -23.98
C SER A 44 23.61 -3.26 -23.21
N SER A 45 23.71 -3.58 -21.92
CA SER A 45 22.59 -3.96 -21.07
C SER A 45 22.83 -3.57 -19.62
N SER A 46 21.72 -3.37 -18.89
CA SER A 46 21.70 -3.13 -17.45
C SER A 46 20.82 -4.17 -16.77
N TYR A 47 21.05 -4.38 -15.49
CA TYR A 47 20.26 -5.28 -14.66
C TYR A 47 19.13 -4.52 -13.99
N LEU A 48 17.89 -4.87 -14.31
CA LEU A 48 16.70 -4.36 -13.64
C LEU A 48 16.35 -5.28 -12.48
N GLU A 49 16.30 -4.72 -11.28
CA GLU A 49 15.85 -5.42 -10.08
C GLU A 49 14.51 -4.85 -9.62
N ILE A 50 13.52 -5.73 -9.47
CA ILE A 50 12.15 -5.38 -9.08
C ILE A 50 11.86 -5.97 -7.71
N TYR A 51 11.34 -5.15 -6.82
CA TYR A 51 11.01 -5.51 -5.45
C TYR A 51 9.50 -5.49 -5.26
N TYR A 52 8.96 -6.53 -4.65
CA TYR A 52 7.52 -6.71 -4.43
C TYR A 52 7.22 -6.75 -2.93
N GLY A 53 6.18 -6.04 -2.50
CA GLY A 53 5.70 -6.05 -1.13
C GLY A 53 4.25 -6.50 -1.04
N PHE A 54 3.99 -7.55 -0.24
CA PHE A 54 2.68 -8.14 -0.02
C PHE A 54 2.33 -8.09 1.46
N TYR A 55 1.06 -7.88 1.81
CA TYR A 55 0.60 -7.96 3.20
C TYR A 55 0.03 -9.35 3.48
N PRO A 56 0.64 -10.16 4.38
CA PRO A 56 0.11 -11.48 4.74
C PRO A 56 -1.34 -11.44 5.23
N SER A 57 -1.76 -10.36 5.89
CA SER A 57 -3.14 -10.14 6.34
C SER A 57 -4.17 -10.00 5.21
N LEU A 58 -3.73 -9.80 3.97
CA LEU A 58 -4.58 -9.71 2.78
C LEU A 58 -4.65 -11.03 2.00
N VAL A 59 -3.85 -12.03 2.35
CA VAL A 59 -3.76 -13.30 1.59
C VAL A 59 -4.80 -14.31 2.07
N THR A 60 -5.30 -15.12 1.14
CA THR A 60 -6.14 -16.28 1.46
C THR A 60 -5.27 -17.48 1.80
N TYR A 61 -5.57 -18.12 2.93
CA TYR A 61 -4.81 -19.28 3.37
C TYR A 61 -5.61 -20.57 3.31
N SER A 62 -4.91 -21.66 3.01
CA SER A 62 -5.42 -23.03 3.18
C SER A 62 -4.56 -23.79 4.19
N ASN A 63 -5.18 -24.66 4.97
CA ASN A 63 -4.46 -25.62 5.80
C ASN A 63 -3.98 -26.79 4.94
N ARG A 64 -2.66 -27.00 4.85
CA ARG A 64 -2.04 -28.16 4.21
C ARG A 64 -1.15 -28.87 5.22
N GLY A 65 -1.60 -30.01 5.73
CA GLY A 65 -0.82 -30.84 6.67
C GLY A 65 -0.55 -30.16 8.03
N GLY A 66 -1.46 -29.32 8.52
CA GLY A 66 -1.32 -28.59 9.79
C GLY A 66 -0.65 -27.23 9.66
N VAL A 67 -0.11 -26.89 8.48
CA VAL A 67 0.49 -25.59 8.22
C VAL A 67 -0.45 -24.75 7.36
N LEU A 68 -0.77 -23.55 7.84
CA LEU A 68 -1.51 -22.56 7.05
C LEU A 68 -0.56 -21.98 6.00
N THR A 69 -0.91 -21.98 4.72
CA THR A 69 -0.06 -21.39 3.67
C THR A 69 -0.90 -20.62 2.66
N GLY A 70 -0.47 -19.38 2.40
CA GLY A 70 -0.98 -18.53 1.34
C GLY A 70 -0.08 -18.64 0.12
N ILE A 71 -0.67 -18.54 -1.07
CA ILE A 71 0.07 -18.71 -2.32
C ILE A 71 -0.39 -17.63 -3.29
N LEU A 72 0.55 -16.82 -3.77
CA LEU A 72 0.32 -15.78 -4.77
C LEU A 72 0.95 -16.20 -6.11
N LYS A 73 0.26 -15.90 -7.21
CA LYS A 73 0.77 -16.03 -8.57
C LYS A 73 1.15 -14.66 -9.08
N LEU A 74 2.43 -14.47 -9.38
CA LEU A 74 2.99 -13.22 -9.88
C LEU A 74 3.35 -13.38 -11.37
N SER A 75 2.85 -12.49 -12.21
CA SER A 75 3.14 -12.41 -13.64
C SER A 75 3.88 -11.12 -13.92
N THR A 76 5.06 -11.19 -14.55
CA THR A 76 5.84 -10.03 -14.96
C THR A 76 6.05 -10.07 -16.46
N ILE A 77 5.64 -9.01 -17.15
CA ILE A 77 5.83 -8.83 -18.58
C ILE A 77 6.60 -7.54 -18.82
N ILE A 78 7.67 -7.60 -19.62
CA ILE A 78 8.43 -6.42 -20.05
C ILE A 78 8.44 -6.39 -21.57
N ARG A 79 7.96 -5.28 -22.14
CA ARG A 79 7.81 -5.07 -23.58
C ARG A 79 8.55 -3.84 -24.04
N GLU A 80 9.21 -3.89 -25.18
CA GLU A 80 9.76 -2.69 -25.80
C GLU A 80 8.63 -1.71 -26.16
N SER A 81 8.76 -0.45 -25.75
CA SER A 81 7.70 0.55 -25.94
C SER A 81 7.42 0.85 -27.41
N ALA A 82 8.44 0.78 -28.27
CA ALA A 82 8.32 1.14 -29.69
C ALA A 82 7.79 0.00 -30.57
N THR A 83 8.21 -1.25 -30.30
CA THR A 83 7.93 -2.41 -31.16
C THR A 83 6.87 -3.35 -30.58
N GLY A 84 6.60 -3.26 -29.27
CA GLY A 84 5.76 -4.20 -28.53
C GLY A 84 6.42 -5.56 -28.28
N VAL A 85 7.68 -5.76 -28.70
CA VAL A 85 8.40 -7.03 -28.53
C VAL A 85 8.53 -7.35 -27.04
N ILE A 86 8.04 -8.52 -26.66
CA ILE A 86 8.12 -9.04 -25.28
C ILE A 86 9.55 -9.53 -25.03
N ARG A 87 10.26 -8.89 -24.10
CA ARG A 87 11.59 -9.31 -23.62
C ARG A 87 11.52 -10.21 -22.39
N VAL A 88 10.50 -10.02 -21.56
CA VAL A 88 10.27 -10.84 -20.35
C VAL A 88 8.80 -11.23 -20.30
N ASN A 89 8.52 -12.51 -20.03
CA ASN A 89 7.20 -13.03 -19.73
C ASN A 89 7.36 -14.18 -18.73
N THR A 90 7.33 -13.85 -17.44
CA THR A 90 7.58 -14.79 -16.35
C THR A 90 6.36 -14.93 -15.47
N ASN A 91 6.11 -16.16 -15.02
CA ASN A 91 5.14 -16.46 -13.99
C ASN A 91 5.87 -17.12 -12.82
N SER A 92 5.73 -16.56 -11.63
CA SER A 92 6.32 -17.09 -10.40
C SER A 92 5.26 -17.30 -9.33
N THR A 93 5.58 -18.16 -8.37
CA THR A 93 4.73 -18.44 -7.21
C THR A 93 5.43 -17.92 -5.97
N VAL A 94 4.74 -17.11 -5.19
CA VAL A 94 5.23 -16.59 -3.91
C VAL A 94 4.45 -17.27 -2.78
N LEU A 95 5.17 -17.97 -1.90
CA LEU A 95 4.60 -18.57 -0.70
C LEU A 95 4.54 -17.51 0.40
N ILE A 96 3.36 -17.32 0.99
CA ILE A 96 3.14 -16.36 2.08
C ILE A 96 2.79 -17.14 3.35
N PRO A 97 3.60 -17.05 4.42
CA PRO A 97 3.25 -17.62 5.72
C PRO A 97 2.15 -16.77 6.38
N PRO A 98 1.34 -17.36 7.28
CA PRO A 98 0.30 -16.63 7.99
C PRO A 98 0.89 -15.49 8.82
N PRO A 99 0.10 -14.46 9.16
CA PRO A 99 0.53 -13.47 10.12
C PRO A 99 0.86 -14.17 11.46
N ASP A 100 2.12 -14.12 11.90
CA ASP A 100 2.49 -14.59 13.23
C ASP A 100 1.77 -13.76 14.29
N THR A 101 1.33 -14.39 15.39
CA THR A 101 0.67 -13.73 16.53
C THR A 101 1.54 -12.66 17.22
N GLY A 102 2.84 -12.55 16.88
CA GLY A 102 3.76 -11.51 17.35
C GLY A 102 4.15 -10.45 16.32
N ARG A 103 3.72 -10.56 15.06
CA ARG A 103 3.98 -9.55 14.02
C ARG A 103 2.73 -8.69 13.83
N SER A 104 2.92 -7.37 13.73
CA SER A 104 1.80 -6.45 13.50
C SER A 104 1.10 -6.79 12.18
N ALA A 105 -0.22 -6.63 12.13
CA ALA A 105 -1.05 -6.92 10.96
C ALA A 105 -0.65 -6.14 9.68
N GLY A 106 0.21 -5.12 9.81
CA GLY A 106 0.78 -4.33 8.72
C GLY A 106 2.18 -4.75 8.25
N SER A 107 2.71 -5.89 8.73
CA SER A 107 4.02 -6.41 8.29
C SER A 107 3.99 -6.77 6.81
N VAL A 108 4.94 -6.27 6.02
CA VAL A 108 5.06 -6.55 4.58
C VAL A 108 5.99 -7.74 4.39
N MET A 109 5.53 -8.76 3.65
CA MET A 109 6.40 -9.78 3.09
C MET A 109 6.99 -9.29 1.78
N ILE A 110 8.30 -9.43 1.65
CA ILE A 110 9.06 -8.93 0.50
C ILE A 110 9.44 -10.12 -0.39
N SER A 111 9.50 -9.86 -1.70
CA SER A 111 10.10 -10.74 -2.70
C SER A 111 10.79 -9.90 -3.77
N GLN A 112 11.58 -10.52 -4.64
CA GLN A 112 12.41 -9.84 -5.63
C GLN A 112 12.54 -10.67 -6.91
N SER A 113 12.74 -9.99 -8.03
CA SER A 113 13.12 -10.60 -9.30
C SER A 113 14.08 -9.68 -10.04
N GLY A 114 14.98 -10.26 -10.83
CA GLY A 114 15.97 -9.50 -11.59
C GLY A 114 16.06 -9.94 -13.05
N TYR A 115 16.26 -8.97 -13.93
CA TYR A 115 16.20 -9.16 -15.38
C TYR A 115 17.33 -8.40 -16.07
N PRO A 116 18.22 -9.07 -16.82
CA PRO A 116 19.16 -8.40 -17.71
C PRO A 116 18.39 -7.87 -18.94
N LEU A 117 18.47 -6.57 -19.20
CA LEU A 117 17.76 -5.91 -20.29
C LEU A 117 18.72 -5.08 -21.15
N PRO A 118 18.66 -5.19 -22.49
CA PRO A 118 19.36 -4.27 -23.38
C PRO A 118 18.94 -2.81 -23.14
N PHE A 119 19.79 -1.85 -23.51
CA PHE A 119 19.42 -0.44 -23.43
C PHE A 119 18.19 -0.15 -24.30
N GLY A 120 17.24 0.62 -23.77
CA GLY A 120 15.99 0.92 -24.45
C GLY A 120 14.87 1.38 -23.52
N ASN A 121 13.75 1.71 -24.14
CA ASN A 121 12.51 2.09 -23.45
C ASN A 121 11.56 0.90 -23.42
N TYR A 122 11.02 0.60 -22.25
CA TYR A 122 10.13 -0.53 -22.03
C TYR A 122 8.87 -0.14 -21.26
N GLN A 123 7.82 -0.92 -21.44
CA GLN A 123 6.67 -0.99 -20.55
C GLN A 123 6.85 -2.21 -19.63
N LEU A 124 6.78 -1.99 -18.32
CA LEU A 124 6.73 -3.03 -17.29
C LEU A 124 5.29 -3.22 -16.86
N ASP A 125 4.80 -4.46 -16.94
CA ASP A 125 3.49 -4.88 -16.47
C ASP A 125 3.65 -6.00 -15.44
N VAL A 126 3.22 -5.75 -14.21
CA VAL A 126 3.24 -6.74 -13.13
C VAL A 126 1.81 -6.97 -12.67
N LYS A 127 1.41 -8.23 -12.58
CA LYS A 127 0.12 -8.66 -12.04
C LYS A 127 0.32 -9.70 -10.97
N VAL A 128 -0.38 -9.58 -9.86
CA VAL A 128 -0.43 -10.61 -8.82
C VAL A 128 -1.87 -11.02 -8.57
N ALA A 129 -2.08 -12.32 -8.35
CA ALA A 129 -3.37 -12.86 -7.96
C ALA A 129 -3.21 -13.90 -6.84
N ASP A 130 -4.16 -13.92 -5.92
CA ASP A 130 -4.28 -14.96 -4.90
C ASP A 130 -4.68 -16.29 -5.56
N SER A 131 -3.90 -17.34 -5.35
CA SER A 131 -4.15 -18.63 -6.01
C SER A 131 -5.43 -19.33 -5.54
N LEU A 132 -5.90 -19.05 -4.31
CA LEU A 132 -7.10 -19.63 -3.74
C LEU A 132 -8.35 -18.77 -3.96
N ALA A 133 -8.15 -17.50 -4.33
CA ALA A 133 -9.19 -16.55 -4.70
C ALA A 133 -8.72 -15.69 -5.90
N PRO A 134 -8.67 -16.22 -7.14
CA PRO A 134 -8.05 -15.53 -8.29
C PRO A 134 -8.65 -14.18 -8.68
N ALA A 135 -9.88 -13.88 -8.25
CA ALA A 135 -10.49 -12.55 -8.39
C ALA A 135 -9.83 -11.49 -7.50
N ARG A 136 -9.13 -11.91 -6.44
CA ARG A 136 -8.34 -11.05 -5.54
C ARG A 136 -6.92 -10.93 -6.10
N GLY A 137 -6.59 -9.74 -6.58
CA GLY A 137 -5.29 -9.46 -7.16
C GLY A 137 -5.13 -7.97 -7.41
N ASP A 138 -3.92 -7.59 -7.81
CA ASP A 138 -3.56 -6.21 -8.12
C ASP A 138 -2.57 -6.20 -9.28
N SER A 139 -2.42 -5.05 -9.93
CA SER A 139 -1.52 -4.90 -11.07
C SER A 139 -0.95 -3.50 -11.17
N ILE A 140 0.31 -3.42 -11.59
CA ILE A 140 1.04 -2.18 -11.82
C ILE A 140 1.56 -2.20 -13.26
N SER A 141 1.38 -1.08 -13.96
CA SER A 141 1.90 -0.86 -15.31
C SER A 141 2.62 0.48 -15.33
N LEU A 142 3.91 0.49 -15.69
CA LEU A 142 4.71 1.72 -15.74
C LEU A 142 5.81 1.66 -16.81
N PRO A 143 6.20 2.82 -17.39
CA PRO A 143 7.34 2.88 -18.30
C PRO A 143 8.66 2.80 -17.53
N ILE A 144 9.65 2.11 -18.09
CA ILE A 144 11.03 2.07 -17.60
C ILE A 144 12.01 2.38 -18.74
N VAL A 145 13.08 3.08 -18.40
CA VAL A 145 14.19 3.37 -19.32
C VAL A 145 15.43 2.65 -18.82
N ILE A 146 16.01 1.80 -19.67
CA ILE A 146 17.25 1.07 -19.39
C ILE A 146 18.37 1.76 -20.15
N SER A 147 19.35 2.29 -19.43
CA SER A 147 20.49 3.01 -19.98
C SER A 147 21.81 2.51 -19.39
N GLY A 148 22.91 2.79 -20.09
CA GLY A 148 24.25 2.52 -19.60
C GLY A 148 24.77 3.60 -18.65
N TYR A 149 25.90 3.29 -18.02
CA TYR A 149 26.57 4.15 -17.01
C TYR A 149 27.81 4.87 -17.55
N GLY A 150 28.13 4.68 -18.84
CA GLY A 150 29.26 5.31 -19.53
C GLY A 150 30.63 5.00 -18.92
N GLU A 151 31.63 5.82 -19.27
CA GLU A 151 33.00 5.73 -18.75
C GLU A 151 33.31 6.77 -17.66
N LYS A 152 32.45 7.79 -17.50
CA LYS A 152 32.58 8.78 -16.44
C LYS A 152 32.11 8.20 -15.11
N VAL A 153 32.57 8.83 -14.01
CA VAL A 153 32.06 8.54 -12.66
C VAL A 153 30.53 8.61 -12.68
N SER A 154 29.89 7.54 -12.21
CA SER A 154 28.43 7.44 -12.24
C SER A 154 27.91 6.63 -11.04
N ILE A 155 26.62 6.76 -10.77
CA ILE A 155 25.94 6.10 -9.65
C ILE A 155 24.76 5.30 -10.23
N SER A 156 24.50 4.11 -9.69
CA SER A 156 23.30 3.34 -9.97
C SER A 156 22.01 4.09 -9.57
N ASP A 157 20.85 3.48 -9.82
CA ASP A 157 19.66 3.89 -9.07
C ASP A 157 19.90 3.68 -7.56
N ILE A 158 19.17 4.44 -6.74
CA ILE A 158 19.14 4.23 -5.30
C ILE A 158 18.12 3.15 -4.97
N GLU A 159 18.49 2.20 -4.14
CA GLU A 159 17.57 1.28 -3.50
C GLU A 159 17.35 1.71 -2.04
N LEU A 160 16.10 2.03 -1.69
CA LEU A 160 15.73 2.39 -0.34
C LEU A 160 15.25 1.14 0.40
N CYS A 161 15.92 0.86 1.51
CA CYS A 161 15.89 -0.44 2.17
C CYS A 161 15.31 -0.33 3.57
N SER A 162 14.64 -1.40 4.01
CA SER A 162 14.18 -1.55 5.40
C SER A 162 15.34 -1.97 6.31
N ASN A 163 16.33 -2.69 5.78
CA ASN A 163 17.51 -3.14 6.50
C ASN A 163 18.68 -3.42 5.54
N ILE A 164 19.91 -3.16 6.00
CA ILE A 164 21.14 -3.62 5.35
C ILE A 164 22.10 -4.11 6.44
N LYS A 165 22.69 -5.29 6.24
CA LYS A 165 23.76 -5.82 7.09
C LYS A 165 24.77 -6.61 6.26
N ASN A 166 25.95 -6.85 6.82
CA ASN A 166 26.91 -7.78 6.22
C ASN A 166 26.33 -9.20 6.17
N SER A 167 26.61 -9.92 5.10
CA SER A 167 26.22 -11.31 4.92
C SER A 167 27.27 -12.07 4.12
N THR A 168 27.30 -13.39 4.29
CA THR A 168 28.11 -14.33 3.50
C THR A 168 27.24 -15.41 2.83
N ARG A 169 25.92 -15.39 3.06
CA ARG A 169 24.95 -16.35 2.51
C ARG A 169 24.59 -15.99 1.08
N LYS A 170 25.35 -16.52 0.12
CA LYS A 170 25.20 -16.21 -1.31
C LYS A 170 23.91 -16.76 -1.92
N GLU A 171 23.27 -17.69 -1.23
CA GLU A 171 21.99 -18.31 -1.58
C GLU A 171 20.78 -17.47 -1.19
N ASP A 172 20.94 -16.47 -0.30
CA ASP A 172 19.85 -15.59 0.09
C ASP A 172 19.43 -14.70 -1.09
N LEU A 173 18.11 -14.58 -1.31
CA LEU A 173 17.53 -13.74 -2.36
C LEU A 173 18.01 -12.27 -2.30
N TYR A 174 18.32 -11.79 -1.10
CA TYR A 174 18.72 -10.41 -0.81
C TYR A 174 20.23 -10.22 -0.73
N PHE A 175 21.02 -11.25 -1.04
CA PHE A 175 22.47 -11.16 -1.01
C PHE A 175 23.01 -10.43 -2.24
N LYS A 176 23.75 -9.34 -2.03
CA LYS A 176 24.56 -8.69 -3.07
C LYS A 176 25.75 -7.97 -2.47
N ASN A 177 26.91 -8.07 -3.13
CA ASN A 177 28.15 -7.39 -2.76
C ASN A 177 28.53 -7.55 -1.26
N SER A 178 28.44 -8.79 -0.74
CA SER A 178 28.73 -9.15 0.67
C SER A 178 27.76 -8.55 1.71
N LEU A 179 26.58 -8.11 1.27
CA LEU A 179 25.52 -7.56 2.09
C LEU A 179 24.23 -8.37 1.92
N GLU A 180 23.43 -8.47 2.97
CA GLU A 180 21.99 -8.74 2.88
C GLU A 180 21.31 -7.37 2.79
N VAL A 181 20.69 -7.08 1.65
CA VAL A 181 20.04 -5.80 1.35
C VAL A 181 18.54 -6.06 1.23
N ILE A 182 17.79 -5.73 2.27
CA ILE A 182 16.34 -5.95 2.30
C ILE A 182 15.63 -4.67 1.83
N PRO A 183 15.02 -4.67 0.64
CA PRO A 183 14.39 -3.47 0.08
C PRO A 183 13.15 -3.06 0.89
N ASN A 184 12.64 -1.84 0.66
CA ASN A 184 11.32 -1.43 1.13
C ASN A 184 10.43 -1.02 -0.06
N PRO A 185 9.69 -1.96 -0.68
CA PRO A 185 8.87 -1.70 -1.86
C PRO A 185 7.76 -0.66 -1.66
N THR A 186 7.38 -0.37 -0.41
CA THR A 186 6.37 0.65 -0.11
C THR A 186 6.90 2.07 -0.28
N LEU A 187 8.23 2.26 -0.16
CA LEU A 187 8.89 3.56 -0.05
C LEU A 187 8.32 4.46 1.05
N VAL A 188 7.64 3.89 2.05
CA VAL A 188 7.12 4.58 3.23
C VAL A 188 7.98 4.25 4.44
N PHE A 189 8.47 5.28 5.10
CA PHE A 189 9.27 5.21 6.31
C PHE A 189 8.63 6.05 7.43
N GLY A 190 8.97 5.81 8.68
CA GLY A 190 8.38 6.50 9.82
C GLY A 190 8.47 5.72 11.12
N VAL A 191 8.17 6.36 12.25
CA VAL A 191 8.39 5.79 13.59
C VAL A 191 7.64 4.48 13.84
N ALA A 192 6.48 4.29 13.20
CA ALA A 192 5.62 3.13 13.41
C ALA A 192 6.08 1.89 12.64
N SER A 193 6.93 2.04 11.61
CA SER A 193 7.36 0.95 10.75
C SER A 193 8.87 0.91 10.60
N HIS A 194 9.45 1.93 9.95
CA HIS A 194 10.87 2.04 9.64
C HIS A 194 11.40 3.41 10.08
N PRO A 195 11.77 3.60 11.37
CA PRO A 195 12.32 4.87 11.87
C PRO A 195 13.72 5.19 11.29
N VAL A 196 14.41 4.16 10.79
CA VAL A 196 15.69 4.26 10.09
C VAL A 196 15.48 3.77 8.66
N MET A 197 15.81 4.64 7.70
CA MET A 197 15.86 4.31 6.28
C MET A 197 17.29 3.93 5.92
N PHE A 198 17.47 2.79 5.27
CA PHE A 198 18.76 2.40 4.70
C PHE A 198 18.77 2.76 3.21
N ASN A 199 19.95 3.05 2.66
CA ASN A 199 20.14 3.26 1.24
C ASN A 199 21.27 2.39 0.71
N TYR A 200 21.12 1.91 -0.52
CA TYR A 200 22.13 1.17 -1.27
C TYR A 200 22.30 1.77 -2.66
N ALA A 201 23.54 1.95 -3.09
CA ALA A 201 23.88 2.32 -4.46
C ALA A 201 25.25 1.76 -4.86
N GLU A 202 25.41 1.41 -6.14
CA GLU A 202 26.70 1.08 -6.74
C GLU A 202 27.31 2.32 -7.39
N LEU A 203 28.62 2.48 -7.21
CA LEU A 203 29.42 3.57 -7.75
C LEU A 203 30.34 3.00 -8.84
N TYR A 204 30.37 3.65 -9.99
CA TYR A 204 31.13 3.17 -11.14
C TYR A 204 32.17 4.18 -11.61
N ASN A 205 33.24 3.64 -12.21
CA ASN A 205 34.31 4.40 -12.86
C ASN A 205 35.01 5.40 -11.94
N LEU A 206 35.16 5.03 -10.66
CA LEU A 206 35.90 5.82 -9.68
C LEU A 206 37.39 5.82 -10.01
N ASP A 207 38.05 6.94 -9.75
CA ASP A 207 39.51 7.00 -9.65
C ASP A 207 39.93 6.37 -8.32
N VAL A 208 40.82 5.37 -8.40
CA VAL A 208 41.26 4.57 -7.25
C VAL A 208 42.11 5.37 -6.27
N GLU A 209 42.81 6.40 -6.76
CA GLU A 209 43.68 7.22 -5.93
C GLU A 209 42.96 8.42 -5.30
N GLN A 210 41.81 8.79 -5.85
CA GLN A 210 41.05 9.95 -5.45
C GLN A 210 40.19 9.70 -4.21
N THR A 211 40.13 10.71 -3.33
CA THR A 211 39.14 10.81 -2.26
C THR A 211 37.86 11.46 -2.80
N TYR A 212 36.71 10.82 -2.61
CA TYR A 212 35.44 11.41 -2.98
C TYR A 212 34.69 11.91 -1.75
N THR A 213 33.86 12.92 -1.95
CA THR A 213 32.85 13.33 -0.98
C THR A 213 31.52 12.69 -1.33
N VAL A 214 31.02 11.82 -0.45
CA VAL A 214 29.68 11.24 -0.53
C VAL A 214 28.74 12.08 0.32
N LYS A 215 27.76 12.71 -0.31
CA LYS A 215 26.75 13.55 0.33
C LYS A 215 25.36 12.95 0.13
N THR A 216 24.60 12.82 1.22
CA THR A 216 23.21 12.36 1.20
C THR A 216 22.29 13.46 1.70
N GLN A 217 21.18 13.71 1.01
CA GLN A 217 20.20 14.71 1.41
C GLN A 217 18.78 14.13 1.41
N VAL A 218 17.98 14.52 2.39
CA VAL A 218 16.52 14.40 2.35
C VAL A 218 15.98 15.78 1.97
N VAL A 219 15.35 15.85 0.80
CA VAL A 219 14.86 17.10 0.20
C VAL A 219 13.33 17.08 0.21
N ALA A 220 12.71 18.08 0.83
CA ALA A 220 11.27 18.23 0.86
C ALA A 220 10.70 18.67 -0.51
N GLY A 221 9.37 18.63 -0.64
CA GLY A 221 8.67 19.01 -1.88
C GLY A 221 8.96 20.44 -2.36
N ASP A 222 9.18 21.36 -1.42
CA ASP A 222 9.54 22.78 -1.65
C ASP A 222 11.04 22.99 -1.98
N GLY A 223 11.84 21.92 -2.00
CA GLY A 223 13.27 21.97 -2.24
C GLY A 223 14.13 22.18 -0.98
N LYS A 224 13.51 22.38 0.20
CA LYS A 224 14.25 22.52 1.46
C LYS A 224 14.96 21.22 1.82
N ILE A 225 16.24 21.32 2.16
CA ILE A 225 17.00 20.20 2.72
C ILE A 225 16.62 20.07 4.19
N VAL A 226 15.94 18.97 4.55
CA VAL A 226 15.50 18.71 5.94
C VAL A 226 16.50 17.84 6.71
N LYS A 227 17.37 17.14 5.98
CA LYS A 227 18.48 16.36 6.56
C LYS A 227 19.61 16.24 5.55
N GLU A 228 20.85 16.35 6.02
CA GLU A 228 22.05 16.17 5.20
C GLU A 228 23.10 15.35 5.98
N SER A 229 23.90 14.57 5.25
CA SER A 229 25.15 14.01 5.76
C SER A 229 26.22 14.10 4.69
N LEU A 230 27.48 14.23 5.11
CA LEU A 230 28.62 14.32 4.22
C LEU A 230 29.77 13.47 4.78
N LYS A 231 30.40 12.67 3.94
CA LYS A 231 31.53 11.80 4.30
C LYS A 231 32.59 11.84 3.20
N ALA A 232 33.83 12.15 3.56
CA ALA A 232 34.97 11.93 2.67
C ALA A 232 35.39 10.45 2.71
N LYS A 233 35.60 9.84 1.55
CA LYS A 233 35.95 8.43 1.42
C LYS A 233 36.84 8.19 0.21
N LYS A 234 38.00 7.58 0.43
CA LYS A 234 38.82 6.97 -0.63
C LYS A 234 38.38 5.52 -0.80
N PHE A 235 37.86 5.17 -1.98
CA PHE A 235 37.30 3.84 -2.22
C PHE A 235 38.37 2.79 -2.60
N GLY A 236 39.48 3.21 -3.24
CA GLY A 236 40.58 2.32 -3.61
C GLY A 236 40.28 1.32 -4.72
N VAL A 237 39.09 1.38 -5.32
CA VAL A 237 38.62 0.47 -6.38
C VAL A 237 37.78 1.24 -7.41
N LYS A 238 37.78 0.77 -8.66
CA LYS A 238 37.07 1.41 -9.78
C LYS A 238 35.54 1.29 -9.66
N HIS A 239 35.07 0.23 -9.01
CA HIS A 239 33.65 -0.04 -8.77
C HIS A 239 33.46 -0.33 -7.29
N ALA A 240 32.57 0.40 -6.64
CA ALA A 240 32.35 0.33 -5.20
C ALA A 240 30.87 0.33 -4.85
N VAL A 241 30.58 0.08 -3.58
CA VAL A 241 29.23 0.19 -3.02
C VAL A 241 29.21 1.29 -1.97
N ASP A 242 28.16 2.11 -2.01
CA ASP A 242 27.76 2.97 -0.91
C ASP A 242 26.49 2.42 -0.24
N ALA A 243 26.61 2.19 1.07
CA ALA A 243 25.50 1.78 1.91
C ALA A 243 25.42 2.73 3.11
N GLY A 244 24.25 3.32 3.32
CA GLY A 244 24.05 4.38 4.30
C GLY A 244 22.79 4.19 5.13
N ILE A 245 22.68 5.02 6.18
CA ILE A 245 21.51 5.08 7.05
C ILE A 245 21.08 6.53 7.24
N THR A 246 19.77 6.75 7.29
CA THR A 246 19.15 8.02 7.60
C THR A 246 18.04 7.80 8.62
N ASN A 247 18.21 8.35 9.83
CA ASN A 247 17.12 8.38 10.80
C ASN A 247 16.05 9.39 10.33
N VAL A 248 14.83 8.92 10.12
CA VAL A 248 13.70 9.73 9.65
C VAL A 248 12.68 10.01 10.75
N ALA A 249 12.89 9.50 11.96
CA ALA A 249 11.95 9.57 13.08
C ALA A 249 11.55 11.00 13.46
N SER A 250 12.44 11.99 13.24
CA SER A 250 12.21 13.39 13.57
C SER A 250 11.73 14.26 12.40
N ILE A 251 11.47 13.66 11.23
CA ILE A 251 11.08 14.39 10.02
C ILE A 251 9.55 14.35 9.89
N PRO A 252 8.85 15.48 9.66
CA PRO A 252 7.40 15.47 9.52
C PRO A 252 6.90 14.62 8.35
N SER A 253 5.62 14.25 8.40
CA SER A 253 4.97 13.53 7.31
C SER A 253 5.06 14.30 6.00
N GLY A 254 5.31 13.59 4.89
CA GLY A 254 5.36 14.22 3.58
C GLY A 254 6.03 13.39 2.50
N LYS A 255 6.05 13.96 1.29
CA LYS A 255 6.79 13.44 0.14
C LYS A 255 8.18 14.08 0.10
N PHE A 256 9.20 13.24 -0.02
CA PHE A 256 10.60 13.66 -0.04
C PHE A 256 11.34 13.04 -1.22
N ARG A 257 12.50 13.60 -1.54
CA ARG A 257 13.51 12.99 -2.41
C ARG A 257 14.74 12.69 -1.57
N PHE A 258 15.20 11.45 -1.61
CA PHE A 258 16.52 11.08 -1.11
C PHE A 258 17.51 11.25 -2.23
N ARG A 259 18.50 12.13 -2.05
CA ARG A 259 19.49 12.50 -3.05
C ARG A 259 20.87 12.05 -2.60
N LEU A 260 21.57 11.32 -3.47
CA LEU A 260 22.95 10.90 -3.29
C LEU A 260 23.82 11.65 -4.29
N ILE A 261 24.81 12.38 -3.78
CA ILE A 261 25.73 13.21 -4.54
C ILE A 261 27.14 12.71 -4.29
N LEU A 262 27.89 12.51 -5.37
CA LEU A 262 29.31 12.23 -5.33
C LEU A 262 30.07 13.41 -5.92
N SER A 263 31.01 13.96 -5.16
CA SER A 263 31.87 15.07 -5.58
C SER A 263 33.35 14.69 -5.49
N ASP A 264 34.17 15.28 -6.36
CA ASP A 264 35.62 15.13 -6.35
C ASP A 264 36.28 15.85 -5.16
N GLU A 265 37.61 15.74 -5.01
CA GLU A 265 38.38 16.40 -3.94
C GLU A 265 38.30 17.94 -3.97
N ARG A 266 37.98 18.51 -5.13
CA ARG A 266 37.82 19.97 -5.32
C ARG A 266 36.39 20.42 -5.07
N GLY A 267 35.48 19.50 -4.75
CA GLY A 267 34.06 19.76 -4.54
C GLY A 267 33.23 19.83 -5.82
N ASN A 268 33.82 19.54 -7.00
CA ASN A 268 33.06 19.50 -8.24
C ASN A 268 32.13 18.29 -8.25
N LEU A 269 30.93 18.45 -8.80
CA LEU A 269 29.98 17.36 -8.94
C LEU A 269 30.52 16.30 -9.92
N ALA A 270 30.72 15.08 -9.43
CA ALA A 270 31.09 13.94 -10.26
C ALA A 270 29.85 13.20 -10.78
N SER A 271 28.88 12.92 -9.90
CA SER A 271 27.60 12.29 -10.27
C SER A 271 26.55 12.53 -9.18
N GLN A 272 25.27 12.44 -9.55
CA GLN A 272 24.15 12.53 -8.62
C GLN A 272 23.00 11.62 -9.07
N THR A 273 22.27 11.07 -8.11
CA THR A 273 21.01 10.34 -8.33
C THR A 273 20.03 10.69 -7.20
N GLU A 274 18.73 10.53 -7.45
CA GLU A 274 17.70 10.74 -6.43
C GLU A 274 16.53 9.79 -6.58
N LYS A 275 15.89 9.44 -5.46
CA LYS A 275 14.68 8.61 -5.41
C LYS A 275 13.62 9.28 -4.55
N THR A 276 12.39 9.29 -5.03
CA THR A 276 11.24 9.80 -4.28
C THR A 276 10.81 8.77 -3.24
N PHE A 277 10.46 9.22 -2.03
CA PHE A 277 9.94 8.39 -0.97
C PHE A 277 9.02 9.20 -0.04
N TYR A 278 8.38 8.52 0.90
CA TYR A 278 7.41 9.12 1.81
C TYR A 278 7.83 8.88 3.25
N ILE A 279 7.69 9.92 4.08
CA ILE A 279 7.81 9.81 5.53
C ILE A 279 6.42 9.97 6.12
N TYR A 280 6.08 9.12 7.08
CA TYR A 280 4.84 9.18 7.83
C TYR A 280 5.11 9.20 9.33
N ASN A 281 5.12 10.42 9.87
CA ASN A 281 5.28 10.73 11.28
C ASN A 281 4.17 11.70 11.68
N PRO A 282 2.93 11.22 11.88
CA PRO A 282 1.76 12.08 12.13
C PRO A 282 1.86 12.84 13.47
N HIS A 283 2.73 12.39 14.36
CA HIS A 283 3.01 13.03 15.64
C HIS A 283 3.96 14.23 15.52
N ILE A 284 4.47 14.54 14.33
CA ILE A 284 5.39 15.66 14.08
C ILE A 284 4.68 16.70 13.22
N PRO A 285 4.30 17.85 13.79
CA PRO A 285 3.76 18.96 13.03
C PRO A 285 4.79 19.47 12.01
N SER A 286 4.40 19.62 10.74
CA SER A 286 5.18 20.40 9.78
C SER A 286 4.93 21.90 9.96
N GLY A 287 5.87 22.78 9.58
CA GLY A 287 5.72 24.23 9.78
C GLY A 287 4.51 24.85 9.06
N LEU A 288 4.19 24.39 7.84
CA LEU A 288 2.97 24.80 7.15
C LEU A 288 1.72 24.18 7.78
N THR A 289 1.75 22.89 8.12
CA THR A 289 0.58 22.26 8.77
C THR A 289 0.30 22.87 10.14
N ALA A 290 1.31 23.28 10.90
CA ALA A 290 1.16 23.89 12.21
C ALA A 290 0.50 25.28 12.13
N ALA A 291 0.87 26.10 11.14
CA ALA A 291 0.22 27.39 10.90
C ALA A 291 -1.24 27.20 10.47
N THR A 292 -1.51 26.29 9.53
CA THR A 292 -2.88 25.96 9.10
C THR A 292 -3.68 25.31 10.23
N ALA A 293 -3.08 24.43 11.03
CA ALA A 293 -3.72 23.81 12.18
C ALA A 293 -4.06 24.83 13.27
N SER A 294 -3.21 25.84 13.49
CA SER A 294 -3.49 26.96 14.40
C SER A 294 -4.67 27.81 13.91
N LEU A 295 -4.74 28.10 12.62
CA LEU A 295 -5.91 28.76 12.01
C LEU A 295 -7.18 27.92 12.16
N LYS A 296 -7.11 26.62 11.89
CA LYS A 296 -8.22 25.68 12.08
C LYS A 296 -8.64 25.55 13.54
N ALA A 297 -7.69 25.49 14.46
CA ALA A 297 -7.97 25.49 15.89
C ALA A 297 -8.69 26.78 16.29
N THR A 298 -8.38 27.92 15.66
CA THR A 298 -9.11 29.18 15.89
C THR A 298 -10.56 29.10 15.37
N GLU A 299 -10.81 28.48 14.21
CA GLU A 299 -12.17 28.23 13.70
C GLU A 299 -13.01 27.34 14.65
N LEU A 300 -12.33 26.51 15.45
CA LEU A 300 -12.93 25.60 16.45
C LEU A 300 -13.04 26.23 17.85
N ALA A 301 -12.63 27.50 18.04
CA ALA A 301 -12.56 28.14 19.36
C ALA A 301 -13.91 28.26 20.09
N GLY A 302 -15.03 28.19 19.34
CA GLY A 302 -16.39 28.22 19.89
C GLY A 302 -17.00 26.85 20.22
N MET A 303 -16.31 25.75 19.92
CA MET A 303 -16.85 24.39 20.14
C MET A 303 -16.48 23.84 21.52
N SER A 304 -17.43 23.15 22.15
CA SER A 304 -17.20 22.38 23.38
C SER A 304 -16.36 21.13 23.14
N ALA A 305 -15.81 20.55 24.20
CA ALA A 305 -15.06 19.29 24.10
C ALA A 305 -15.93 18.15 23.60
N GLU A 306 -17.22 18.15 23.94
CA GLU A 306 -18.24 17.22 23.50
C GLU A 306 -18.53 17.37 22.01
N GLU A 307 -18.73 18.60 21.53
CA GLU A 307 -18.97 18.89 20.11
C GLU A 307 -17.78 18.49 19.23
N MET A 308 -16.55 18.78 19.67
CA MET A 308 -15.33 18.34 18.99
C MET A 308 -15.20 16.82 19.01
N GLY A 309 -15.61 16.17 20.11
CA GLY A 309 -15.65 14.71 20.22
C GLY A 309 -16.63 14.07 19.24
N ASP A 310 -17.84 14.62 19.14
CA ASP A 310 -18.87 14.15 18.20
C ASP A 310 -18.46 14.40 16.74
N GLU A 311 -17.82 15.54 16.45
CA GLU A 311 -17.26 15.79 15.11
C GLU A 311 -16.20 14.76 14.73
N PHE A 312 -15.21 14.51 15.59
CA PHE A 312 -14.16 13.55 15.29
C PHE A 312 -14.71 12.12 15.14
N LYS A 313 -15.70 11.75 15.96
CA LYS A 313 -16.44 10.48 15.83
C LYS A 313 -17.06 10.32 14.44
N ARG A 314 -17.67 11.38 13.90
CA ARG A 314 -18.26 11.39 12.54
C ARG A 314 -17.20 11.39 11.45
N ALA A 315 -16.01 11.91 11.73
CA ALA A 315 -14.84 11.90 10.85
C ALA A 315 -14.05 10.57 10.85
N GLN A 316 -14.53 9.53 11.56
CA GLN A 316 -13.81 8.26 11.72
C GLN A 316 -13.42 7.54 10.43
N TYR A 317 -14.12 7.79 9.31
CA TYR A 317 -13.81 7.21 7.99
C TYR A 317 -12.58 7.86 7.32
N LEU A 318 -12.17 9.03 7.81
CA LEU A 318 -10.96 9.74 7.42
C LEU A 318 -9.79 9.52 8.39
N ALA A 319 -10.08 9.01 9.59
CA ALA A 319 -9.11 8.84 10.67
C ALA A 319 -8.39 7.49 10.66
N THR A 320 -7.13 7.48 11.06
CA THR A 320 -6.37 6.25 11.34
C THR A 320 -6.68 5.70 12.72
N ASP A 321 -6.37 4.43 12.98
CA ASP A 321 -6.59 3.84 14.30
C ASP A 321 -5.68 4.47 15.37
N GLN A 322 -4.48 4.90 14.99
CA GLN A 322 -3.61 5.66 15.89
C GLN A 322 -4.22 7.01 16.26
N GLU A 323 -4.79 7.74 15.29
CA GLU A 323 -5.47 9.02 15.56
C GLU A 323 -6.67 8.83 16.50
N LYS A 324 -7.46 7.77 16.30
CA LYS A 324 -8.57 7.42 17.20
C LYS A 324 -8.08 7.15 18.62
N ASN A 325 -7.01 6.37 18.75
CA ASN A 325 -6.41 6.07 20.05
C ASN A 325 -5.86 7.34 20.71
N THR A 326 -5.09 8.16 19.97
CA THR A 326 -4.54 9.41 20.49
C THR A 326 -5.66 10.36 20.94
N PHE A 327 -6.68 10.59 20.11
CA PHE A 327 -7.79 11.48 20.46
C PHE A 327 -8.55 11.02 21.71
N SER A 328 -8.73 9.71 21.90
CA SER A 328 -9.41 9.17 23.09
C SER A 328 -8.69 9.48 24.41
N GLN A 329 -7.38 9.72 24.37
CA GLN A 329 -6.58 10.06 25.56
C GLN A 329 -6.61 11.56 25.87
N ILE A 330 -7.15 12.39 24.97
CA ILE A 330 -7.20 13.84 25.14
C ILE A 330 -8.50 14.22 25.85
N THR A 331 -8.34 14.67 27.10
CA THR A 331 -9.46 15.07 27.96
C THR A 331 -9.67 16.59 28.00
N SER A 332 -8.62 17.39 27.73
CA SER A 332 -8.73 18.85 27.76
C SER A 332 -9.41 19.41 26.50
N PRO A 333 -10.30 20.42 26.64
CA PRO A 333 -10.91 21.09 25.48
C PRO A 333 -9.87 21.67 24.52
N ASP A 334 -8.82 22.30 25.06
CA ASP A 334 -7.75 22.90 24.24
C ASP A 334 -6.96 21.86 23.47
N GLY A 335 -6.64 20.71 24.09
CA GLY A 335 -5.96 19.61 23.42
C GLY A 335 -6.81 19.00 22.32
N ARG A 336 -8.14 18.86 22.53
CA ARG A 336 -9.05 18.36 21.49
C ARG A 336 -9.12 19.32 20.31
N ARG A 337 -9.10 20.63 20.59
CA ARG A 337 -9.11 21.68 19.57
C ARG A 337 -7.86 21.66 18.72
N GLU A 338 -6.70 21.58 19.35
CA GLU A 338 -5.41 21.50 18.66
C GLU A 338 -5.33 20.24 17.81
N PHE A 339 -5.70 19.09 18.37
CA PHE A 339 -5.74 17.83 17.63
C PHE A 339 -6.68 17.91 16.43
N LEU A 340 -7.91 18.38 16.62
CA LEU A 340 -8.92 18.42 15.56
C LEU A 340 -8.54 19.43 14.47
N GLY A 341 -7.91 20.55 14.85
CA GLY A 341 -7.33 21.51 13.91
C GLY A 341 -6.21 20.90 13.06
N GLN A 342 -5.30 20.15 13.67
CA GLN A 342 -4.24 19.43 12.95
C GLN A 342 -4.82 18.33 12.05
N PHE A 343 -5.77 17.54 12.56
CA PHE A 343 -6.45 16.50 11.80
C PHE A 343 -7.09 17.05 10.52
N TRP A 344 -7.88 18.13 10.61
CA TRP A 344 -8.51 18.73 9.45
C TRP A 344 -7.51 19.39 8.51
N SER A 345 -6.46 20.04 9.03
CA SER A 345 -5.35 20.58 8.22
C SER A 345 -4.73 19.51 7.32
N GLU A 346 -4.45 18.33 7.86
CA GLU A 346 -3.89 17.22 7.09
C GLU A 346 -4.88 16.58 6.11
N VAL A 347 -6.14 16.43 6.52
CA VAL A 347 -7.21 15.90 5.65
C VAL A 347 -7.45 16.83 4.45
N GLU A 348 -7.47 18.15 4.69
CA GLU A 348 -7.67 19.16 3.66
C GLU A 348 -6.47 19.28 2.71
N ALA A 349 -5.25 18.97 3.17
CA ALA A 349 -4.08 18.88 2.31
C ALA A 349 -4.02 17.59 1.45
N GLY A 350 -4.86 16.60 1.78
CA GLY A 350 -4.78 15.25 1.21
C GLY A 350 -3.70 14.41 1.90
N ARG A 351 -4.05 13.17 2.26
CA ARG A 351 -3.18 12.25 3.02
C ARG A 351 -3.49 10.79 2.74
N TYR A 352 -2.55 9.89 2.98
CA TYR A 352 -2.73 8.43 2.79
C TYR A 352 -3.14 8.03 1.37
N GLY A 353 -2.69 8.75 0.34
CA GLY A 353 -3.12 8.52 -1.04
C GLY A 353 -4.59 8.88 -1.31
N LYS A 354 -5.30 9.48 -0.34
CA LYS A 354 -6.65 10.03 -0.51
C LYS A 354 -6.56 11.49 -0.97
N PRO A 355 -7.46 11.93 -1.86
CA PRO A 355 -7.49 13.31 -2.31
C PRO A 355 -7.86 14.27 -1.15
N PRO A 356 -7.50 15.56 -1.25
CA PRO A 356 -7.96 16.63 -0.37
C PRO A 356 -9.47 16.58 -0.08
N MET A 357 -9.87 16.76 1.19
CA MET A 357 -11.28 16.83 1.60
C MET A 357 -11.52 18.01 2.54
N LEU A 358 -12.26 19.02 2.06
CA LEU A 358 -12.64 20.18 2.88
C LEU A 358 -13.53 19.76 4.06
N ARG A 359 -13.23 20.27 5.27
CA ARG A 359 -14.03 20.03 6.47
C ARG A 359 -15.51 20.37 6.24
N SER A 360 -15.78 21.54 5.66
CA SER A 360 -17.14 21.98 5.38
C SER A 360 -17.90 21.03 4.46
N VAL A 361 -17.25 20.56 3.39
CA VAL A 361 -17.83 19.59 2.43
C VAL A 361 -18.12 18.26 3.13
N TYR A 362 -17.19 17.76 3.94
CA TYR A 362 -17.40 16.52 4.69
C TYR A 362 -18.56 16.64 5.69
N LEU A 363 -18.63 17.74 6.45
CA LEU A 363 -19.73 17.97 7.40
C LEU A 363 -21.09 18.11 6.69
N GLN A 364 -21.12 18.70 5.49
CA GLN A 364 -22.34 18.69 4.67
C GLN A 364 -22.76 17.28 4.22
N ARG A 365 -21.81 16.39 3.93
CA ARG A 365 -22.12 14.98 3.65
C ARG A 365 -22.70 14.28 4.87
N VAL A 366 -22.17 14.54 6.07
CA VAL A 366 -22.72 14.00 7.32
C VAL A 366 -24.18 14.43 7.51
N LEU A 367 -24.48 15.72 7.33
CA LEU A 367 -25.86 16.24 7.43
C LEU A 367 -26.77 15.58 6.40
N SER A 368 -26.30 15.47 5.15
CA SER A 368 -27.06 14.85 4.06
C SER A 368 -27.28 13.35 4.28
N ALA A 369 -26.31 12.64 4.87
CA ALA A 369 -26.45 11.25 5.26
C ALA A 369 -27.50 11.10 6.37
N ASN A 370 -27.43 11.96 7.39
CA ASN A 370 -28.37 11.96 8.50
C ASN A 370 -29.80 12.27 8.06
N GLN A 371 -29.99 13.19 7.12
CA GLN A 371 -31.32 13.50 6.60
C GLN A 371 -31.94 12.33 5.82
N ARG A 372 -31.13 11.59 5.05
CA ARG A 372 -31.62 10.59 4.09
C ARG A 372 -31.62 9.16 4.61
N PHE A 373 -30.68 8.80 5.49
CA PHE A 373 -30.38 7.40 5.79
C PHE A 373 -30.50 7.03 7.26
N ARG A 374 -31.13 7.86 8.10
CA ARG A 374 -31.46 7.47 9.48
C ARG A 374 -32.34 6.22 9.47
N ALA A 375 -31.95 5.22 10.26
CA ALA A 375 -32.69 3.97 10.37
C ALA A 375 -32.45 3.32 11.73
N MET A 376 -33.50 2.74 12.32
CA MET A 376 -33.42 1.91 13.54
C MET A 376 -32.64 2.57 14.70
N GLY A 377 -32.84 3.87 14.92
CA GLY A 377 -32.15 4.63 15.97
C GLY A 377 -30.67 4.92 15.69
N ARG A 378 -30.15 4.54 14.52
CA ARG A 378 -28.80 4.90 14.06
C ARG A 378 -28.84 6.22 13.29
N GLU A 379 -27.81 7.04 13.55
CA GLU A 379 -27.53 8.21 12.73
C GLU A 379 -27.19 7.80 11.30
N GLY A 380 -27.70 8.55 10.32
CA GLY A 380 -27.63 8.18 8.91
C GLY A 380 -26.20 8.01 8.41
N TRP A 381 -25.25 8.84 8.86
CA TRP A 381 -23.82 8.72 8.50
C TRP A 381 -23.19 7.37 8.89
N SER A 382 -23.75 6.67 9.88
CA SER A 382 -23.25 5.39 10.40
C SER A 382 -23.98 4.15 9.85
N THR A 383 -24.96 4.35 8.96
CA THR A 383 -25.58 3.27 8.19
C THR A 383 -24.71 2.86 7.00
N ASP A 384 -25.01 1.74 6.34
CA ASP A 384 -24.22 1.30 5.19
C ASP A 384 -24.30 2.27 4.00
N ARG A 385 -25.50 2.79 3.69
CA ARG A 385 -25.69 3.83 2.68
C ARG A 385 -24.98 5.13 3.07
N GLY A 386 -25.07 5.54 4.34
CA GLY A 386 -24.34 6.70 4.85
C GLY A 386 -22.83 6.54 4.75
N ARG A 387 -22.29 5.39 5.16
CA ARG A 387 -20.86 5.08 5.05
C ARG A 387 -20.38 5.15 3.60
N VAL A 388 -21.12 4.57 2.66
CA VAL A 388 -20.80 4.63 1.22
C VAL A 388 -20.77 6.08 0.75
N LEU A 389 -21.76 6.90 1.12
CA LEU A 389 -21.77 8.33 0.83
C LEU A 389 -20.55 9.07 1.44
N MET A 390 -20.20 8.76 2.69
CA MET A 390 -19.07 9.40 3.37
C MET A 390 -17.73 9.09 2.69
N ILE A 391 -17.54 7.85 2.24
CA ILE A 391 -16.28 7.36 1.66
C ILE A 391 -16.18 7.69 0.16
N TYR A 392 -17.25 7.50 -0.60
CA TYR A 392 -17.23 7.52 -2.07
C TYR A 392 -17.94 8.73 -2.70
N ALA A 393 -18.54 9.62 -1.90
CA ALA A 393 -19.38 10.73 -2.34
C ALA A 393 -20.75 10.29 -2.89
N GLU A 394 -21.46 11.22 -3.53
CA GLU A 394 -22.77 10.94 -4.13
C GLU A 394 -22.62 9.96 -5.31
N PRO A 395 -23.55 9.00 -5.45
CA PRO A 395 -23.61 8.16 -6.65
C PRO A 395 -24.00 9.00 -7.88
N ASP A 396 -23.52 8.58 -9.05
CA ASP A 396 -23.90 9.15 -10.33
C ASP A 396 -25.36 8.81 -10.67
N GLU A 397 -25.80 7.61 -10.29
CA GLU A 397 -27.17 7.12 -10.51
C GLU A 397 -27.64 6.21 -9.37
N VAL A 398 -28.94 6.26 -9.06
CA VAL A 398 -29.57 5.37 -8.07
C VAL A 398 -30.81 4.75 -8.67
N GLU A 399 -30.75 3.44 -8.91
CA GLU A 399 -31.93 2.63 -9.24
C GLU A 399 -32.63 2.22 -7.94
N ARG A 400 -33.95 2.38 -7.90
CA ARG A 400 -34.77 2.07 -6.73
C ARG A 400 -35.84 1.07 -7.09
N PHE A 401 -35.88 -0.01 -6.32
CA PHE A 401 -36.82 -1.10 -6.50
C PHE A 401 -37.70 -1.16 -5.24
N PRO A 402 -38.96 -0.69 -5.31
CA PRO A 402 -39.87 -0.73 -4.19
C PRO A 402 -40.26 -2.17 -3.84
N SER A 403 -40.91 -2.37 -2.69
CA SER A 403 -41.34 -3.69 -2.26
C SER A 403 -42.35 -4.28 -3.25
N SER A 404 -42.26 -5.59 -3.48
CA SER A 404 -43.19 -6.34 -4.33
C SER A 404 -43.57 -7.64 -3.65
N GLN A 405 -44.55 -8.37 -4.21
CA GLN A 405 -45.09 -9.59 -3.60
C GLN A 405 -44.04 -10.68 -3.33
N ASN A 406 -42.95 -10.70 -4.10
CA ASN A 406 -41.89 -11.70 -3.99
C ASN A 406 -40.51 -11.13 -3.61
N ASN A 407 -40.36 -9.80 -3.53
CA ASN A 407 -39.07 -9.16 -3.27
C ASN A 407 -39.16 -8.04 -2.24
N LYS A 408 -38.22 -8.04 -1.27
CA LYS A 408 -37.91 -6.91 -0.40
C LYS A 408 -37.40 -5.71 -1.20
N PRO A 409 -37.62 -4.46 -0.74
CA PRO A 409 -37.15 -3.29 -1.45
C PRO A 409 -35.62 -3.17 -1.40
N TYR A 410 -35.03 -2.69 -2.49
CA TYR A 410 -33.59 -2.54 -2.64
C TYR A 410 -33.19 -1.36 -3.52
N GLU A 411 -31.95 -0.90 -3.39
CA GLU A 411 -31.36 0.16 -4.21
C GLU A 411 -30.05 -0.31 -4.83
N ILE A 412 -29.77 0.13 -6.06
CA ILE A 412 -28.48 -0.05 -6.72
C ILE A 412 -27.92 1.34 -7.01
N TRP A 413 -26.76 1.63 -6.44
CA TRP A 413 -26.06 2.90 -6.61
C TRP A 413 -24.89 2.71 -7.57
N HIS A 414 -24.80 3.54 -8.61
CA HIS A 414 -23.76 3.48 -9.63
C HIS A 414 -22.77 4.63 -9.47
N PHE A 415 -21.49 4.32 -9.66
CA PHE A 415 -20.39 5.28 -9.68
C PHE A 415 -19.52 5.02 -10.91
N TYR A 416 -19.67 5.84 -11.95
CA TYR A 416 -19.03 5.67 -13.24
C TYR A 416 -17.56 6.09 -13.24
N SER A 417 -17.21 7.06 -12.39
CA SER A 417 -15.84 7.60 -12.28
C SER A 417 -14.89 6.74 -11.43
N ILE A 418 -15.43 5.76 -10.70
CA ILE A 418 -14.65 4.92 -9.78
C ILE A 418 -14.38 3.57 -10.45
N GLU A 419 -13.10 3.18 -10.57
CA GLU A 419 -12.67 1.88 -11.09
C GLU A 419 -13.30 1.49 -12.46
N ASN A 420 -13.54 2.48 -13.33
CA ASN A 420 -14.24 2.32 -14.62
C ASN A 420 -15.71 1.87 -14.51
N GLY A 421 -16.38 2.17 -13.38
CA GLY A 421 -17.78 1.85 -13.14
C GLY A 421 -17.95 0.81 -12.05
N VAL A 422 -18.51 1.22 -10.90
CA VAL A 422 -18.82 0.33 -9.79
C VAL A 422 -20.25 0.54 -9.28
N GLN A 423 -20.75 -0.48 -8.61
CA GLN A 423 -22.12 -0.58 -8.15
C GLN A 423 -22.14 -0.99 -6.68
N PHE A 424 -23.11 -0.48 -5.94
CA PHE A 424 -23.38 -0.86 -4.55
C PHE A 424 -24.86 -1.23 -4.42
N TYR A 425 -25.11 -2.42 -3.88
CA TYR A 425 -26.44 -3.02 -3.81
C TYR A 425 -26.87 -3.08 -2.35
N PHE A 426 -27.95 -2.37 -2.03
CA PHE A 426 -28.46 -2.28 -0.68
C PHE A 426 -29.86 -2.87 -0.59
N VAL A 427 -30.12 -3.71 0.40
CA VAL A 427 -31.42 -4.35 0.61
C VAL A 427 -31.95 -4.00 1.99
N ASP A 428 -33.20 -3.57 2.08
CA ASP A 428 -33.87 -3.43 3.38
C ASP A 428 -34.35 -4.81 3.86
N ARG A 429 -33.48 -5.47 4.61
CA ARG A 429 -33.78 -6.80 5.17
C ARG A 429 -34.79 -6.71 6.32
N SER A 430 -34.81 -5.56 6.99
CA SER A 430 -35.58 -5.31 8.21
C SER A 430 -37.04 -4.97 7.93
N GLY A 431 -37.33 -4.34 6.78
CA GLY A 431 -38.62 -3.74 6.45
C GLY A 431 -38.87 -2.40 7.13
N PHE A 432 -37.88 -1.86 7.85
CA PHE A 432 -37.96 -0.61 8.63
C PHE A 432 -37.07 0.50 8.05
N GLY A 433 -36.68 0.39 6.77
CA GLY A 433 -35.88 1.40 6.08
C GLY A 433 -34.37 1.30 6.31
N ASP A 434 -33.88 0.21 6.90
CA ASP A 434 -32.45 -0.06 7.11
C ASP A 434 -31.86 -0.87 5.95
N TYR A 435 -31.44 -0.15 4.91
CA TYR A 435 -30.86 -0.74 3.70
C TYR A 435 -29.39 -1.10 3.95
N MET A 436 -29.12 -2.40 4.08
CA MET A 436 -27.79 -2.96 4.32
C MET A 436 -27.08 -3.24 3.01
N LEU A 437 -25.76 -2.98 2.95
CA LEU A 437 -24.95 -3.31 1.78
C LEU A 437 -24.78 -4.83 1.70
N VAL A 438 -25.33 -5.46 0.66
CA VAL A 438 -25.27 -6.91 0.46
C VAL A 438 -24.29 -7.33 -0.63
N HIS A 439 -24.04 -6.44 -1.60
CA HIS A 439 -23.08 -6.68 -2.69
C HIS A 439 -22.52 -5.35 -3.20
N SER A 440 -21.29 -5.37 -3.70
CA SER A 440 -20.69 -4.27 -4.43
C SER A 440 -19.70 -4.80 -5.46
N THR A 441 -19.59 -4.12 -6.60
CA THR A 441 -18.52 -4.39 -7.58
C THR A 441 -17.24 -3.59 -7.30
N LYS A 442 -17.28 -2.64 -6.35
CA LYS A 442 -16.12 -1.87 -5.88
C LYS A 442 -15.09 -2.82 -5.23
N ARG A 443 -13.82 -2.70 -5.62
CA ARG A 443 -12.74 -3.46 -4.95
C ARG A 443 -12.63 -3.06 -3.48
N GLY A 444 -12.53 -4.05 -2.60
CA GLY A 444 -12.40 -3.86 -1.15
C GLY A 444 -13.71 -3.75 -0.38
N GLU A 445 -14.85 -3.85 -1.07
CA GLU A 445 -16.19 -3.90 -0.47
C GLU A 445 -16.73 -5.34 -0.45
N ILE A 446 -17.88 -5.55 0.22
CA ILE A 446 -18.51 -6.87 0.25
C ILE A 446 -18.89 -7.34 -1.15
N GLN A 447 -18.40 -8.52 -1.55
CA GLN A 447 -18.72 -9.13 -2.85
C GLN A 447 -19.47 -10.44 -2.64
N ASP A 448 -20.77 -10.42 -2.92
CA ASP A 448 -21.63 -11.59 -2.87
C ASP A 448 -22.39 -11.77 -4.19
N ALA A 449 -21.98 -12.71 -5.04
CA ALA A 449 -22.59 -12.91 -6.35
C ALA A 449 -24.05 -13.42 -6.27
N GLU A 450 -24.42 -14.01 -5.12
CA GLU A 450 -25.73 -14.62 -4.88
C GLU A 450 -26.59 -13.71 -3.98
N TRP A 451 -26.37 -12.39 -4.02
CA TRP A 451 -27.02 -11.43 -3.13
C TRP A 451 -28.54 -11.35 -3.32
N GLN A 452 -29.06 -11.77 -4.48
CA GLN A 452 -30.49 -11.79 -4.77
C GLN A 452 -31.26 -12.69 -3.79
N ARG A 453 -30.59 -13.65 -3.13
CA ARG A 453 -31.20 -14.45 -2.05
C ARG A 453 -31.69 -13.59 -0.88
N TYR A 454 -31.15 -12.37 -0.71
CA TYR A 454 -31.59 -11.43 0.31
C TYR A 454 -32.89 -10.71 -0.04
N LEU A 455 -33.40 -10.88 -1.27
CA LEU A 455 -34.67 -10.30 -1.70
C LEU A 455 -35.89 -11.11 -1.26
N GLN A 456 -35.72 -12.40 -0.96
CA GLN A 456 -36.81 -13.32 -0.60
C GLN A 456 -37.31 -13.12 0.84
#